data_AF-A0A7C2Z084-F1
#
_entry.id   AF-A0A7C2Z084-F1
#
_cell.length_a   1.000
_cell.length_b   1.000
_cell.length_c   1.000
_cell.angle_alpha   90.00
_cell.angle_beta   90.00
_cell.angle_gamma   90.00
#
_symmetry.space_group_name_H-M   'P 1'
#
loop_
_entity.id
_entity.type
_entity.pdbx_description
1 polymer ?
#
loop_
_entity_poly.entity_id
_entity_poly.type
_entity_poly.pdbx_seq_one_letter_code
_entity_poly.pdbx_strand_id
1 'polypeptide(L)'
;MQPVMPAGQAPSLSAGIAIVHVMDNLQVALGWARETEQYAKQLRNAVAVARYPRSGGMNRARTRWDAFDAWDYWIRAFRAGLADTLPYELRALARDYQAIDVPPDILRKEAMRVLERKQKPQQTIVIPDWVQSADDLHALTEMMLIARFLSGYPEV
;
A
#
# COMPACT_ATOMS: atom_id res chain seq x y z
N MET A 1 -4.18 -35.02 -7.80
CA MET A 1 -3.69 -35.21 -6.43
C MET A 1 -3.66 -33.83 -5.78
N GLN A 2 -4.61 -33.51 -4.88
CA GLN A 2 -4.58 -32.21 -4.19
C GLN A 2 -3.49 -32.26 -3.09
N PRO A 3 -2.63 -31.23 -2.95
CA PRO A 3 -1.65 -31.20 -1.88
C PRO A 3 -2.39 -31.02 -0.56
N VAL A 4 -2.39 -32.05 0.29
CA VAL A 4 -2.95 -31.99 1.64
C VAL A 4 -1.84 -31.49 2.58
N MET A 5 -1.94 -30.22 2.99
CA MET A 5 -1.17 -29.73 4.13
C MET A 5 -1.77 -30.33 5.42
N PRO A 6 -0.98 -30.53 6.49
CA PRO A 6 -1.52 -30.96 7.78
C PRO A 6 -2.63 -29.99 8.24
N ALA A 7 -3.71 -30.54 8.82
CA ALA A 7 -4.91 -29.84 9.29
C ALA A 7 -5.93 -29.35 8.22
N GLY A 8 -5.87 -29.84 6.98
CA GLY A 8 -6.95 -29.58 5.99
C GLY A 8 -6.97 -28.17 5.42
N GLN A 9 -5.90 -27.39 5.61
CA GLN A 9 -5.72 -26.09 4.98
C GLN A 9 -5.19 -26.23 3.55
N ALA A 10 -5.79 -25.49 2.62
CA ALA A 10 -5.24 -25.35 1.28
C ALA A 10 -3.86 -24.67 1.34
N PRO A 11 -2.88 -25.11 0.53
CA PRO A 11 -1.58 -24.45 0.47
C PRO A 11 -1.75 -22.98 0.08
N SER A 12 -1.06 -22.08 0.79
CA SER A 12 -1.05 -20.64 0.51
C SER A 12 0.37 -20.14 0.29
N LEU A 13 0.50 -19.07 -0.48
CA LEU A 13 1.78 -18.43 -0.78
C LEU A 13 1.84 -17.05 -0.12
N SER A 14 3.00 -16.65 0.38
CA SER A 14 3.28 -15.25 0.70
C SER A 14 4.48 -14.79 -0.12
N ALA A 15 4.42 -13.59 -0.68
CA ALA A 15 5.45 -13.08 -1.58
C ALA A 15 5.90 -11.66 -1.18
N GLY A 16 7.18 -11.37 -1.40
CA GLY A 16 7.76 -10.04 -1.23
C GLY A 16 8.36 -9.53 -2.53
N ILE A 17 8.07 -8.29 -2.89
CA ILE A 17 8.60 -7.62 -4.09
C ILE A 17 9.35 -6.36 -3.64
N ALA A 18 10.67 -6.34 -3.88
CA ALA A 18 11.49 -5.14 -3.67
C ALA A 18 11.67 -4.40 -5.00
N ILE A 19 11.20 -3.16 -5.06
CA ILE A 19 11.46 -2.22 -6.14
C ILE A 19 12.71 -1.43 -5.78
N VAL A 20 13.78 -1.64 -6.55
CA VAL A 20 15.12 -1.10 -6.29
C VAL A 20 15.63 -0.33 -7.50
N HIS A 21 16.70 0.43 -7.31
CA HIS A 21 17.38 1.08 -8.42
C HIS A 21 18.30 0.08 -9.13
N VAL A 22 18.39 0.16 -10.46
CA VAL A 22 19.18 -0.76 -11.29
C VAL A 22 20.68 -0.85 -10.92
N MET A 23 21.19 0.22 -10.30
CA MET A 23 22.58 0.33 -9.86
C MET A 23 22.79 -0.09 -8.39
N ASP A 24 21.76 -0.59 -7.71
CA ASP A 24 21.92 -1.13 -6.36
C ASP A 24 22.65 -2.47 -6.42
N ASN A 25 23.43 -2.77 -5.37
CA ASN A 25 24.11 -4.05 -5.27
C ASN A 25 23.07 -5.20 -5.21
N LEU A 26 23.21 -6.20 -6.07
CA LEU A 26 22.23 -7.29 -6.18
C LEU A 26 22.05 -8.10 -4.89
N GLN A 27 23.13 -8.29 -4.11
CA GLN A 27 23.05 -8.99 -2.83
C GLN A 27 22.24 -8.20 -1.81
N VAL A 28 22.37 -6.86 -1.82
CA VAL A 28 21.55 -5.96 -0.99
C VAL A 28 20.10 -6.01 -1.45
N ALA A 29 19.83 -5.91 -2.75
CA ALA A 29 18.49 -6.01 -3.31
C ALA A 29 17.80 -7.35 -2.96
N LEU A 30 18.54 -8.46 -2.98
CA LEU A 30 18.02 -9.76 -2.55
C LEU A 30 17.70 -9.79 -1.05
N GLY A 31 18.51 -9.12 -0.22
CA GLY A 31 18.22 -8.93 1.20
C GLY A 31 16.89 -8.22 1.42
N TRP A 32 16.68 -7.09 0.74
CA TRP A 32 15.44 -6.32 0.78
C TRP A 32 14.22 -7.10 0.28
N ALA A 33 14.37 -7.92 -0.78
CA ALA A 33 13.29 -8.79 -1.25
C ALA A 33 12.88 -9.81 -0.17
N ARG A 34 13.85 -10.41 0.53
CA ARG A 34 13.59 -11.34 1.64
C ARG A 34 12.93 -10.64 2.83
N GLU A 35 13.38 -9.46 3.21
CA GLU A 35 12.76 -8.66 4.27
C GLU A 35 11.31 -8.31 3.94
N THR A 36 11.04 -7.94 2.69
CA THR A 36 9.70 -7.67 2.19
C THR A 36 8.83 -8.91 2.23
N GLU A 37 9.37 -10.08 1.87
CA GLU A 37 8.67 -11.36 1.98
C GLU A 37 8.34 -11.71 3.44
N GLN A 38 9.26 -11.46 4.38
CA GLN A 38 8.99 -11.65 5.81
C GLN A 38 7.87 -10.73 6.29
N TYR A 39 7.81 -9.49 5.79
CA TYR A 39 6.71 -8.57 6.09
C TYR A 39 5.36 -9.07 5.55
N ALA A 40 5.33 -9.68 4.36
CA ALA A 40 4.12 -10.34 3.84
C ALA A 40 3.71 -11.54 4.70
N LYS A 41 4.69 -12.35 5.11
CA LYS A 41 4.47 -13.54 5.94
C LYS A 41 3.79 -13.21 7.26
N GLN A 42 4.02 -12.06 7.86
CA GLN A 42 3.30 -11.67 9.09
C GLN A 42 1.77 -11.62 8.91
N LEU A 43 1.28 -11.32 7.70
CA LEU A 43 -0.16 -11.35 7.36
C LEU A 43 -0.63 -12.74 6.88
N ARG A 44 0.28 -13.52 6.28
CA ARG A 44 0.06 -14.81 5.61
C ARG A 44 -0.91 -14.71 4.41
N ASN A 45 -0.74 -15.60 3.43
CA ASN A 45 -1.50 -15.59 2.17
C ASN A 45 -1.58 -14.18 1.54
N ALA A 46 -0.43 -13.51 1.46
CA ALA A 46 -0.33 -12.08 1.19
C ALA A 46 0.86 -11.73 0.30
N VAL A 47 0.77 -10.58 -0.35
CA VAL A 47 1.88 -9.95 -1.06
C VAL A 47 2.28 -8.67 -0.34
N ALA A 48 3.58 -8.44 -0.23
CA ALA A 48 4.13 -7.16 0.17
C ALA A 48 4.96 -6.58 -0.97
N VAL A 49 4.84 -5.27 -1.17
CA VAL A 49 5.67 -4.50 -2.08
C VAL A 49 6.37 -3.43 -1.28
N ALA A 50 7.68 -3.31 -1.46
CA ALA A 50 8.49 -2.26 -0.85
C ALA A 50 9.30 -1.53 -1.92
N ARG A 51 9.37 -0.21 -1.81
CA ARG A 51 10.21 0.62 -2.67
C ARG A 51 11.41 1.12 -1.88
N TYR A 52 12.59 0.93 -2.44
CA TYR A 52 13.88 1.37 -1.90
C TYR A 52 14.45 2.45 -2.83
N PRO A 53 13.96 3.70 -2.74
CA PRO A 53 14.49 4.77 -3.56
C PRO A 53 15.92 5.12 -3.14
N ARG A 54 16.75 5.56 -4.10
CA ARG A 54 18.10 6.07 -3.81
C ARG A 54 18.11 7.31 -2.91
N SER A 55 17.04 8.08 -2.95
CA SER A 55 16.84 9.28 -2.13
C SER A 55 15.56 9.16 -1.33
N GLY A 56 15.65 9.33 -0.01
CA GLY A 56 14.51 9.28 0.91
C GLY A 56 14.34 7.95 1.63
N GLY A 57 13.26 7.85 2.42
CA GLY A 57 12.94 6.66 3.20
C GLY A 57 12.30 5.56 2.35
N MET A 58 12.57 4.31 2.73
CA MET A 58 11.84 3.13 2.26
C MET A 58 10.36 3.28 2.59
N ASN A 59 9.49 2.90 1.66
CA ASN A 59 8.06 2.77 1.89
C ASN A 59 7.59 1.37 1.49
N ARG A 60 6.68 0.76 2.25
CA ARG A 60 6.23 -0.62 2.06
C ARG A 60 4.78 -0.80 2.42
N ALA A 61 4.05 -1.60 1.64
CA ALA A 61 2.68 -1.97 1.94
C ALA A 61 2.45 -3.45 1.64
N ARG A 62 1.40 -4.01 2.25
CA ARG A 62 1.02 -5.42 2.07
C ARG A 62 -0.49 -5.55 1.97
N THR A 63 -0.93 -6.51 1.18
CA THR A 63 -2.34 -6.92 1.07
C THR A 63 -2.41 -8.44 1.07
N ARG A 64 -3.56 -8.97 1.50
CA ARG A 64 -3.90 -10.36 1.18
C ARG A 64 -4.08 -10.49 -0.34
N TRP A 65 -3.92 -11.70 -0.86
CA TRP A 65 -4.12 -11.95 -2.30
C TRP A 65 -5.56 -11.69 -2.76
N ASP A 66 -6.53 -11.91 -1.88
CA ASP A 66 -7.96 -11.65 -2.12
C ASP A 66 -8.31 -10.14 -2.19
N ALA A 67 -7.39 -9.26 -1.79
CA ALA A 67 -7.51 -7.81 -1.84
C ALA A 67 -6.43 -7.17 -2.74
N PHE A 68 -5.90 -7.92 -3.70
CA PHE A 68 -4.83 -7.46 -4.60
C PHE A 68 -5.29 -6.36 -5.58
N ASP A 69 -6.56 -6.39 -5.94
CA ASP A 69 -7.29 -5.39 -6.72
C ASP A 69 -7.19 -3.96 -6.14
N ALA A 70 -6.94 -3.81 -4.84
CA ALA A 70 -6.65 -2.51 -4.23
C ALA A 70 -5.44 -1.81 -4.88
N TRP A 71 -4.41 -2.57 -5.31
CA TRP A 71 -3.24 -1.99 -5.98
C TRP A 71 -3.60 -1.38 -7.34
N ASP A 72 -4.33 -2.14 -8.16
CA ASP A 72 -4.77 -1.69 -9.49
C ASP A 72 -5.70 -0.47 -9.38
N TYR A 73 -6.62 -0.49 -8.41
CA TYR A 73 -7.50 0.65 -8.11
C TYR A 73 -6.72 1.95 -7.90
N TRP A 74 -5.70 1.95 -7.02
CA TRP A 74 -4.91 3.15 -6.75
C TRP A 74 -3.98 3.53 -7.90
N ILE A 75 -3.36 2.56 -8.59
CA ILE A 75 -2.52 2.83 -9.76
C ILE A 75 -3.35 3.53 -10.85
N ARG A 76 -4.54 3.02 -11.16
CA ARG A 76 -5.46 3.62 -12.13
C ARG A 76 -5.93 5.00 -11.70
N ALA A 77 -6.22 5.19 -10.41
CA ALA A 77 -6.60 6.49 -9.88
C ALA A 77 -5.51 7.56 -10.14
N PHE A 78 -4.23 7.23 -9.89
CA PHE A 78 -3.11 8.13 -10.21
C PHE A 78 -2.92 8.32 -11.72
N ARG A 79 -3.07 7.28 -12.54
CA ARG A 79 -3.03 7.42 -14.01
C ARG A 79 -4.14 8.33 -14.55
N ALA A 80 -5.33 8.31 -13.94
CA ALA A 80 -6.43 9.22 -14.24
C ALA A 80 -6.19 10.66 -13.73
N GLY A 81 -5.07 10.91 -13.05
CA GLY A 81 -4.63 12.22 -12.60
C GLY A 81 -5.13 12.60 -11.21
N LEU A 82 -5.27 11.62 -10.31
CA LEU A 82 -5.34 11.89 -8.87
C LEU A 82 -4.08 12.65 -8.43
N ALA A 83 -4.22 13.62 -7.52
CA ALA A 83 -3.12 14.48 -7.14
C ALA A 83 -1.95 13.72 -6.47
N ASP A 84 -0.73 13.93 -6.97
CA ASP A 84 0.51 13.35 -6.43
C ASP A 84 0.77 13.70 -4.96
N THR A 85 0.25 14.83 -4.47
CA THR A 85 0.45 15.29 -3.08
C THR A 85 -0.47 14.59 -2.08
N LEU A 86 -1.55 13.94 -2.53
CA LEU A 86 -2.56 13.37 -1.66
C LEU A 86 -2.01 12.36 -0.64
N PRO A 87 -1.15 11.39 -1.00
CA PRO A 87 -0.63 10.43 -0.01
C PRO A 87 0.17 11.10 1.10
N TYR A 88 0.86 12.21 0.80
CA TYR A 88 1.64 12.96 1.79
C TYR A 88 0.73 13.72 2.76
N GLU A 89 -0.36 14.30 2.27
CA GLU A 89 -1.36 14.97 3.11
C GLU A 89 -2.10 13.98 4.01
N LEU A 90 -2.49 12.82 3.48
CA LEU A 90 -3.10 11.75 4.27
C LEU A 90 -2.11 11.16 5.30
N ARG A 91 -0.81 11.08 4.97
CA ARG A 91 0.20 10.62 5.92
C ARG A 91 0.39 11.63 7.06
N ALA A 92 0.37 12.93 6.77
CA ALA A 92 0.39 13.96 7.80
C ALA A 92 -0.85 13.85 8.70
N LEU A 93 -2.04 13.67 8.10
CA LEU A 93 -3.28 13.44 8.84
C LEU A 93 -3.18 12.22 9.75
N ALA A 94 -2.70 11.08 9.24
CA ALA A 94 -2.51 9.87 10.03
C ALA A 94 -1.60 10.11 11.23
N ARG A 95 -0.46 10.79 11.03
CA ARG A 95 0.47 11.12 12.12
C ARG A 95 -0.17 12.02 13.17
N ASP A 96 -0.90 13.05 12.74
CA ASP A 96 -1.54 13.99 13.67
C ASP A 96 -2.64 13.28 14.49
N TYR A 97 -3.33 12.31 13.89
CA TYR A 97 -4.34 11.49 14.56
C TYR A 97 -3.77 10.34 15.39
N GLN A 98 -2.54 9.87 15.15
CA GLN A 98 -1.86 8.92 16.05
C GLN A 98 -1.62 9.53 17.45
N ALA A 99 -1.57 10.86 17.55
CA ALA A 99 -1.31 11.56 18.81
C ALA A 99 -2.57 11.77 19.68
N ILE A 100 -3.76 11.44 19.16
CA ILE A 100 -5.04 11.74 19.79
C ILE A 100 -6.00 10.55 19.65
N ASP A 101 -6.81 10.29 20.66
CA ASP A 101 -7.86 9.27 20.57
C ASP A 101 -9.10 9.87 19.92
N VAL A 102 -9.45 9.39 18.73
CA VAL A 102 -10.56 9.92 17.93
C VAL A 102 -11.38 8.77 17.35
N PRO A 103 -12.73 8.85 17.37
CA PRO A 103 -13.59 7.86 16.72
C PRO A 103 -13.21 7.61 15.25
N PRO A 104 -13.21 6.35 14.78
CA PRO A 104 -12.90 5.98 13.40
C PRO A 104 -13.67 6.77 12.34
N ASP A 105 -14.95 7.05 12.60
CA ASP A 105 -15.81 7.80 11.68
C ASP A 105 -15.33 9.23 11.44
N ILE A 106 -14.74 9.88 12.45
CA ILE A 106 -14.23 11.24 12.32
C ILE A 106 -12.94 11.24 11.50
N LEU A 107 -12.02 10.31 11.77
CA LEU A 107 -10.80 10.14 10.97
C LEU A 107 -11.15 9.87 9.51
N ARG A 108 -12.11 8.98 9.25
CA ARG A 108 -12.54 8.66 7.89
C ARG A 108 -13.17 9.86 7.18
N LYS A 109 -14.01 10.64 7.87
CA LYS A 109 -14.58 11.89 7.32
C LYS A 109 -13.50 12.90 6.97
N GLU A 110 -12.48 13.07 7.81
CA GLU A 110 -11.38 13.97 7.51
C GLU A 110 -10.50 13.47 6.35
N ALA A 111 -10.22 12.17 6.30
CA ALA A 111 -9.51 11.57 5.17
C ALA A 111 -10.28 11.74 3.85
N MET A 112 -11.61 11.53 3.87
CA MET A 112 -12.50 11.79 2.75
C MET A 112 -12.48 13.26 2.34
N ARG A 113 -12.54 14.19 3.29
CA ARG A 113 -12.46 15.64 3.00
C ARG A 113 -11.16 16.03 2.29
N VAL A 114 -10.04 15.45 2.71
CA VAL A 114 -8.73 15.67 2.05
C VAL A 114 -8.74 15.07 0.64
N LEU A 115 -9.27 13.85 0.47
CA LEU A 115 -9.41 13.20 -0.83
C LEU A 115 -10.31 14.00 -1.79
N GLU A 116 -11.46 14.47 -1.33
CA GLU A 116 -12.43 15.24 -2.12
C GLU A 116 -11.84 16.54 -2.67
N ARG A 117 -10.97 17.21 -1.89
CA ARG A 117 -10.24 18.40 -2.34
C ARG A 117 -9.21 18.12 -3.43
N LYS A 118 -8.81 16.85 -3.62
CA LYS A 118 -7.69 16.44 -4.48
C LYS A 118 -8.12 15.58 -5.68
N GLN A 119 -9.32 15.03 -5.64
CA GLN A 119 -9.89 14.31 -6.78
C GLN A 119 -10.51 15.28 -7.78
N LYS A 120 -10.47 14.92 -9.06
CA LYS A 120 -11.18 15.64 -10.13
C LYS A 120 -12.67 15.29 -10.09
N PRO A 121 -13.57 16.13 -10.64
CA PRO A 121 -15.01 15.85 -10.64
C PRO A 121 -15.42 14.52 -11.28
N GLN A 122 -14.62 14.00 -12.22
CA GLN A 122 -14.86 12.73 -12.91
C GLN A 122 -14.35 11.50 -12.12
N GLN A 123 -13.66 11.71 -11.01
CA GLN A 123 -13.16 10.66 -10.13
C GLN A 123 -14.14 10.45 -8.98
N THR A 124 -14.53 9.20 -8.74
CA THR A 124 -15.38 8.80 -7.62
C THR A 124 -14.58 7.88 -6.71
N ILE A 125 -13.47 8.40 -6.19
CA ILE A 125 -12.56 7.65 -5.36
C ILE A 125 -13.04 7.77 -3.92
N VAL A 126 -12.99 6.66 -3.19
CA VAL A 126 -13.34 6.62 -1.76
C VAL A 126 -12.19 6.09 -0.92
N ILE A 127 -12.16 6.52 0.34
CA ILE A 127 -11.33 5.89 1.38
C ILE A 127 -11.95 4.50 1.70
N PRO A 128 -11.17 3.41 1.60
CA PRO A 128 -11.64 2.05 1.83
C PRO A 128 -12.22 1.85 3.23
N ASP A 129 -13.23 0.98 3.35
CA ASP A 129 -13.90 0.70 4.63
C ASP A 129 -13.00 0.03 5.67
N TRP A 130 -11.88 -0.57 5.28
CA TRP A 130 -10.93 -1.14 6.24
C TRP A 130 -10.10 -0.08 6.98
N VAL A 131 -10.14 1.19 6.55
CA VAL A 131 -9.45 2.29 7.23
C VAL A 131 -10.25 2.69 8.47
N GLN A 132 -9.88 2.14 9.62
CA GLN A 132 -10.58 2.33 10.90
C GLN A 132 -9.71 3.00 11.96
N SER A 133 -8.41 3.14 11.70
CA SER A 133 -7.45 3.74 12.62
C SER A 133 -6.42 4.59 11.89
N ALA A 134 -5.67 5.39 12.65
CA ALA A 134 -4.57 6.17 12.10
C ALA A 134 -3.48 5.27 11.49
N ASP A 135 -3.26 4.08 12.05
CA ASP A 135 -2.34 3.08 11.51
C ASP A 135 -2.83 2.48 10.18
N ASP A 136 -4.13 2.25 10.05
CA ASP A 136 -4.72 1.82 8.78
C ASP A 136 -4.59 2.92 7.71
N LEU A 137 -4.85 4.17 8.09
CA LEU A 137 -4.67 5.30 7.17
C LEU A 137 -3.20 5.43 6.77
N HIS A 138 -2.27 5.25 7.70
CA HIS A 138 -0.85 5.21 7.39
C HIS A 138 -0.52 4.08 6.41
N ALA A 139 -1.03 2.86 6.65
CA ALA A 139 -0.84 1.72 5.75
C ALA A 139 -1.41 1.98 4.34
N LEU A 140 -2.55 2.67 4.24
CA LEU A 140 -3.11 3.12 2.96
C LEU A 140 -2.14 4.08 2.26
N THR A 141 -1.56 5.04 2.99
CA THR A 141 -0.64 6.02 2.40
C THR A 141 0.63 5.37 1.85
N GLU A 142 1.15 4.34 2.52
CA GLU A 142 2.29 3.56 2.04
C GLU A 142 1.98 2.91 0.69
N MET A 143 0.80 2.29 0.57
CA MET A 143 0.33 1.68 -0.68
C MET A 143 0.16 2.73 -1.78
N MET A 144 -0.51 3.85 -1.48
CA MET A 144 -0.75 4.91 -2.45
C MET A 144 0.55 5.51 -2.99
N LEU A 145 1.61 5.63 -2.17
CA LEU A 145 2.91 6.12 -2.62
C LEU A 145 3.64 5.15 -3.56
N ILE A 146 3.46 3.85 -3.36
CA ILE A 146 3.96 2.84 -4.29
C ILE A 146 3.11 2.85 -5.57
N ALA A 147 1.77 2.88 -5.44
CA ALA A 147 0.85 2.95 -6.57
C ALA A 147 1.11 4.19 -7.46
N ARG A 148 1.34 5.34 -6.85
CA ARG A 148 1.72 6.59 -7.53
C ARG A 148 3.08 6.50 -8.24
N PHE A 149 4.01 5.70 -7.73
CA PHE A 149 5.26 5.44 -8.44
C PHE A 149 5.03 4.52 -9.64
N LEU A 150 4.24 3.46 -9.45
CA LEU A 150 3.92 2.48 -10.49
C LEU A 150 3.04 3.07 -11.61
N SER A 151 2.21 4.06 -11.31
CA SER A 151 1.39 4.75 -12.32
C SER A 151 2.21 5.46 -13.39
N GLY A 152 3.48 5.79 -13.11
CA GLY A 152 4.43 6.35 -14.07
C GLY A 152 4.97 5.35 -15.10
N TYR A 153 4.66 4.06 -14.96
CA TYR A 153 5.07 3.02 -15.90
C TYR A 153 3.86 2.54 -16.73
N PRO A 154 4.06 2.28 -18.04
CA PRO A 154 3.01 1.76 -18.91
C PRO A 154 2.58 0.35 -18.48
N GLU A 155 1.32 -0.01 -18.74
CA GLU A 155 0.91 -1.42 -18.72
C GLU A 155 1.54 -2.12 -19.93
N VAL A 156 2.07 -3.32 -19.71
CA VAL A 156 2.68 -4.17 -20.76
C VAL A 156 1.63 -5.12 -21.30
#